data_AF-A0A7W0UUK8-F1
#
_entry.id   AF-A0A7W0UUK8-F1
#
_cell.length_a   1.000
_cell.length_b   1.000
_cell.length_c   1.000
_cell.angle_alpha   90.00
_cell.angle_beta   90.00
_cell.angle_gamma   90.00
#
_symmetry.space_group_name_H-M   'P 1'
#
loop_
_entity.id
_entity.type
_entity.pdbx_description
1 polymer ?
#
loop_
_entity_poly.entity_id
_entity_poly.type
_entity_poly.pdbx_seq_one_letter_code
_entity_poly.pdbx_strand_id
1 'polypeptide(L)'
;EDEFLYLTKKRAIRSPITPPPLKNHGYYIISLNKLTAWLGEKCEAAGVNIFPEFPAVEMLYDKDDRVTGVRTGDRGVDREGRPRPNFEPGVNLLAKLTVLGEGPRGSLTKQLAQRLNLNDGREPQTYSLGVKELWELADDRFPAGRVTHTLGYPSDAKTYGGGWIYGMPNRIISIGYVTGLDYHDPLIDPHAEFQRFKQHPHIARILEGGKMIRYGAKTIAAGGFYAMPQLYADGVLLTGDCAGFLNSQRLKGIHTAIKSGMLAAEAIFEALLVQDFSAKQLRRYEQLIGESWVMTELRGVRNFHAGFRHGRWLGLANAGAQFLTGGRAWGIFDRTPAEAGHAVMKKLSAYDYGDGQLQQRYKDLRFDGKLTFDKATDVYHAAVNHIEDQPSHLHVLDTNICATRCTEEYGNPCQRFCPAAVYEMVSDGTDGKRRLQVNFSNCVHCKTCDIMDPYQIINWVPPEGGGGTNYKNM
;
A
#
# COMPACT_ATOMS: atom_id res chain seq x y z
N GLU A 1 -3.59 26.47 2.87
CA GLU A 1 -4.40 26.61 1.63
C GLU A 1 -4.67 25.22 1.09
N ASP A 2 -5.90 24.92 0.65
CA ASP A 2 -6.24 23.66 0.00
C ASP A 2 -6.61 23.89 -1.47
N GLU A 3 -5.95 23.18 -2.38
CA GLU A 3 -6.21 23.22 -3.81
C GLU A 3 -6.55 21.85 -4.37
N PHE A 4 -7.47 21.85 -5.34
CA PHE A 4 -7.76 20.68 -6.16
C PHE A 4 -7.59 21.06 -7.64
N LEU A 5 -6.70 20.36 -8.35
CA LEU A 5 -6.37 20.62 -9.75
C LEU A 5 -6.79 19.45 -10.63
N TYR A 6 -7.48 19.74 -11.73
CA TYR A 6 -7.63 18.78 -12.83
C TYR A 6 -6.51 19.00 -13.84
N LEU A 7 -5.67 17.99 -14.04
CA LEU A 7 -4.55 18.04 -14.98
C LEU A 7 -4.95 17.44 -16.32
N THR A 8 -4.77 18.23 -17.38
CA THR A 8 -4.65 17.71 -18.74
C THR A 8 -3.16 17.48 -19.04
N LYS A 9 -2.80 17.00 -20.24
CA LYS A 9 -1.37 16.83 -20.59
C LYS A 9 -0.55 18.14 -20.51
N LYS A 10 -1.19 19.31 -20.71
CA LYS A 10 -0.50 20.61 -20.84
C LYS A 10 -0.97 21.69 -19.84
N ARG A 11 -2.13 21.53 -19.23
CA ARG A 11 -2.78 22.57 -18.42
C ARG A 11 -3.23 21.99 -17.08
N ALA A 12 -2.97 22.75 -16.02
CA ALA A 12 -3.61 22.57 -14.72
C ALA A 12 -4.85 23.48 -14.64
N ILE A 13 -6.01 22.89 -14.38
CA ILE A 13 -7.29 23.59 -14.23
C ILE A 13 -7.65 23.54 -12.75
N ARG A 14 -7.63 24.69 -12.07
CA ARG A 14 -8.04 24.77 -10.67
C ARG A 14 -9.55 24.58 -10.56
N SER A 15 -9.97 23.68 -9.68
CA SER A 15 -11.37 23.53 -9.35
C SER A 15 -11.90 24.79 -8.67
N PRO A 16 -13.11 25.28 -9.02
CA PRO A 16 -13.68 26.47 -8.40
C PRO A 16 -14.01 26.26 -6.92
N ILE A 17 -14.21 25.01 -6.51
CA ILE A 17 -14.42 24.60 -5.12
C ILE A 17 -13.45 23.49 -4.74
N THR A 18 -12.93 23.54 -3.52
CA THR A 18 -12.25 22.39 -2.92
C THR A 18 -13.32 21.40 -2.47
N PRO A 19 -13.36 20.17 -3.03
CA PRO A 19 -14.34 19.17 -2.64
C PRO A 19 -14.37 18.98 -1.12
N PRO A 20 -15.54 18.86 -0.46
CA PRO A 20 -15.61 18.77 1.01
C PRO A 20 -14.67 17.73 1.64
N PRO A 21 -14.50 16.51 1.09
CA PRO A 21 -13.57 15.52 1.63
C PRO A 21 -12.10 15.95 1.63
N LEU A 22 -11.74 16.91 0.76
CA LEU A 22 -10.40 17.44 0.58
C LEU A 22 -10.19 18.80 1.24
N LYS A 23 -11.16 19.29 2.02
CA LYS A 23 -10.96 20.47 2.88
C LYS A 23 -10.16 20.04 4.11
N ASN A 24 -9.00 20.66 4.33
CA ASN A 24 -8.08 20.28 5.40
C ASN A 24 -7.91 21.31 6.50
N HIS A 25 -8.81 22.29 6.61
CA HIS A 25 -8.81 23.23 7.72
C HIS A 25 -8.82 22.49 9.07
N GLY A 26 -7.89 22.83 9.96
CA GLY A 26 -7.74 22.20 11.28
C GLY A 26 -6.92 20.91 11.31
N TYR A 27 -6.39 20.42 10.19
CA TYR A 27 -5.46 19.28 10.18
C TYR A 27 -3.99 19.69 10.02
N TYR A 28 -3.11 18.74 10.33
CA TYR A 28 -1.67 18.90 10.28
C TYR A 28 -1.06 18.18 9.08
N ILE A 29 0.00 18.76 8.52
CA ILE A 29 0.94 18.06 7.63
C ILE A 29 2.08 17.57 8.52
N ILE A 30 2.32 16.25 8.54
CA ILE A 30 3.32 15.61 9.38
C ILE A 30 4.19 14.66 8.56
N SER A 31 5.39 14.35 9.06
CA SER A 31 6.07 13.11 8.71
C SER A 31 5.50 11.99 9.59
N LEU A 32 4.97 10.95 8.96
CA LEU A 32 4.44 9.80 9.70
C LEU A 32 5.59 9.04 10.37
N ASN A 33 6.76 8.97 9.72
CA ASN A 33 7.98 8.41 10.30
C ASN A 33 8.36 9.08 11.64
N LYS A 34 8.31 10.42 11.72
CA LYS A 34 8.57 11.14 12.98
C LYS A 34 7.50 10.89 14.03
N LEU A 35 6.23 10.87 13.63
CA LEU A 35 5.13 10.60 14.55
C LEU A 35 5.24 9.18 15.14
N THR A 36 5.54 8.16 14.33
CA THR A 36 5.68 6.78 14.81
C THR A 36 6.87 6.60 15.74
N ALA A 37 8.01 7.26 15.44
CA ALA A 37 9.17 7.24 16.33
C ALA A 37 8.84 7.88 17.69
N TRP A 38 8.20 9.06 17.68
CA TRP A 38 7.76 9.74 18.90
C TRP A 38 6.73 8.92 19.70
N LEU A 39 5.77 8.26 19.04
CA LEU A 39 4.84 7.35 19.71
C LEU A 39 5.56 6.15 20.35
N GLY A 40 6.62 5.63 19.70
CA GLY A 40 7.49 4.60 20.26
C GLY A 40 8.08 5.01 21.61
N GLU A 41 8.65 6.21 21.67
CA GLU A 41 9.20 6.78 22.93
C GLU A 41 8.13 6.87 24.03
N LYS A 42 6.87 7.20 23.68
CA LYS A 42 5.76 7.24 24.64
C LYS A 42 5.36 5.85 25.12
N CYS A 43 5.36 4.86 24.24
CA CYS A 43 5.11 3.47 24.59
C CYS A 43 6.19 2.92 25.54
N GLU A 44 7.47 3.15 25.25
CA GLU A 44 8.58 2.72 26.11
C GLU A 44 8.51 3.40 27.48
N ALA A 45 8.23 4.71 27.53
CA ALA A 45 8.02 5.43 28.78
C ALA A 45 6.83 4.89 29.60
N ALA A 46 5.85 4.26 28.95
CA ALA A 46 4.72 3.59 29.59
C ALA A 46 5.01 2.11 29.96
N GLY A 47 6.25 1.63 29.76
CA GLY A 47 6.67 0.26 30.08
C GLY A 47 6.39 -0.77 28.99
N VAL A 48 6.04 -0.35 27.77
CA VAL A 48 5.88 -1.26 26.64
C VAL A 48 7.26 -1.64 26.10
N ASN A 49 7.52 -2.94 26.00
CA ASN A 49 8.72 -3.44 25.34
C ASN A 49 8.55 -3.35 23.82
N ILE A 50 9.43 -2.61 23.15
CA ILE A 50 9.47 -2.50 21.68
C ILE A 50 10.69 -3.27 21.18
N PHE A 51 10.46 -4.21 20.26
CA PHE A 51 11.49 -5.02 19.64
C PHE A 51 11.60 -4.66 18.14
N PRO A 52 12.31 -3.58 17.77
CA PRO A 52 12.54 -3.26 16.37
C PRO A 52 13.38 -4.36 15.71
N GLU A 53 13.23 -4.54 14.41
CA GLU A 53 13.99 -5.55 13.64
C GLU A 53 13.69 -7.01 14.02
N PHE A 54 12.57 -7.29 14.70
CA PHE A 54 12.09 -8.66 14.97
C PHE A 54 10.79 -8.93 14.20
N PRO A 55 10.85 -9.31 12.91
CA PRO A 55 9.65 -9.59 12.15
C PRO A 55 8.98 -10.85 12.69
N ALA A 56 7.66 -10.78 12.90
CA ALA A 56 6.84 -11.96 13.12
C ALA A 56 6.59 -12.66 11.78
N VAL A 57 6.98 -13.94 11.66
CA VAL A 57 6.93 -14.71 10.40
C VAL A 57 5.88 -15.82 10.41
N GLU A 58 5.41 -16.22 11.59
CA GLU A 58 4.41 -17.27 11.75
C GLU A 58 3.45 -16.95 12.90
N MET A 59 2.17 -17.29 12.71
CA MET A 59 1.16 -17.28 13.77
C MET A 59 1.20 -18.61 14.53
N LEU A 60 1.18 -18.56 15.86
CA LEU A 60 1.12 -19.76 16.70
C LEU A 60 -0.34 -20.07 17.06
N TYR A 61 -0.72 -21.34 16.91
CA TYR A 61 -2.07 -21.84 17.22
C TYR A 61 -2.00 -22.99 18.21
N ASP A 62 -3.03 -23.15 19.03
CA ASP A 62 -3.25 -24.40 19.75
C ASP A 62 -4.05 -25.41 18.91
N LYS A 63 -4.43 -26.53 19.53
CA LYS A 63 -5.18 -27.62 18.89
C LYS A 63 -6.60 -27.24 18.45
N ASP A 64 -7.14 -26.16 18.99
CA ASP A 64 -8.51 -25.68 18.75
C ASP A 64 -8.51 -24.43 17.84
N ASP A 65 -7.42 -24.20 17.10
CA ASP A 65 -7.19 -23.05 16.21
C ASP A 65 -7.21 -21.67 16.89
N ARG A 66 -7.12 -21.63 18.23
CA ARG A 66 -6.94 -20.37 18.95
C ARG A 66 -5.51 -19.87 18.78
N VAL A 67 -5.38 -18.56 18.52
CA VAL A 67 -4.08 -17.90 18.45
C VAL A 67 -3.44 -17.80 19.84
N THR A 68 -2.20 -18.25 19.95
CA THR A 68 -1.42 -18.27 21.20
C THR A 68 -0.18 -17.39 21.17
N GLY A 69 0.12 -16.76 20.03
CA GLY A 69 1.30 -15.90 19.89
C GLY A 69 1.79 -15.79 18.45
N VAL A 70 3.06 -15.40 18.32
CA VAL A 70 3.79 -15.33 17.05
C VAL A 70 5.20 -15.89 17.19
N ARG A 71 5.78 -16.37 16.11
CA ARG A 71 7.20 -16.71 16.03
C ARG A 71 7.95 -15.64 15.24
N THR A 72 9.09 -15.18 15.77
CA THR A 72 9.97 -14.26 15.03
C THR A 72 10.78 -15.01 13.97
N GLY A 73 11.26 -14.30 12.94
CA GLY A 73 12.16 -14.89 11.94
C GLY A 73 13.48 -15.35 12.53
N ASP A 74 14.05 -16.41 11.96
CA ASP A 74 15.43 -16.82 12.21
C ASP A 74 16.41 -15.77 11.67
N ARG A 75 17.59 -15.65 12.28
CA ARG A 75 18.69 -14.79 11.85
C ARG A 75 19.91 -15.62 11.51
N GLY A 76 20.79 -15.09 10.66
CA GLY A 76 22.03 -15.80 10.34
C GLY A 76 21.82 -17.03 9.46
N VAL A 77 20.94 -16.95 8.46
CA VAL A 77 20.75 -18.00 7.44
C VAL A 77 21.33 -17.57 6.10
N ASP A 78 21.90 -18.51 5.35
CA ASP A 78 22.42 -18.27 3.99
C ASP A 78 21.29 -18.29 2.94
N ARG A 79 21.64 -18.00 1.69
CA ARG A 79 20.69 -18.01 0.55
C ARG A 79 19.89 -19.31 0.39
N GLU A 80 20.45 -20.45 0.79
CA GLU A 80 19.79 -21.76 0.71
C GLU A 80 18.99 -22.10 1.98
N GLY A 81 18.95 -21.19 2.96
CA GLY A 81 18.27 -21.36 4.24
C GLY A 81 19.06 -22.18 5.25
N ARG A 82 20.37 -22.37 5.04
CA ARG A 82 21.23 -23.12 5.96
C ARG A 82 21.76 -22.19 7.06
N PRO A 83 21.88 -22.67 8.31
CA PRO A 83 22.47 -21.90 9.41
C PRO A 83 23.91 -21.47 9.14
N ARG A 84 24.23 -20.20 9.41
CA ARG A 84 25.60 -19.64 9.44
C ARG A 84 26.18 -19.69 10.86
N PRO A 85 27.48 -19.34 11.07
CA PRO A 85 28.08 -19.31 12.40
C PRO A 85 27.39 -18.36 13.40
N ASN A 86 26.69 -17.33 12.90
CA ASN A 86 25.90 -16.38 13.70
C ASN A 86 24.40 -16.69 13.69
N PHE A 87 24.01 -17.95 13.43
CA PHE A 87 22.60 -18.35 13.41
C PHE A 87 21.95 -18.16 14.78
N GLU A 88 20.80 -17.49 14.78
CA GLU A 88 19.94 -17.37 15.94
C GLU A 88 18.53 -17.83 15.56
N PRO A 89 17.99 -18.87 16.22
CA PRO A 89 16.64 -19.32 15.93
C PRO A 89 15.62 -18.27 16.38
N GLY A 90 14.56 -18.13 15.58
CA GLY A 90 13.40 -17.35 15.91
C GLY A 90 12.78 -17.76 17.25
N VAL A 91 12.28 -16.77 17.97
CA VAL A 91 11.70 -16.94 19.30
C VAL A 91 10.18 -16.99 19.20
N ASN A 92 9.58 -17.90 19.97
CA ASN A 92 8.13 -17.95 20.13
C ASN A 92 7.72 -16.93 21.21
N LEU A 93 6.97 -15.91 20.81
CA LEU A 93 6.37 -14.91 21.70
C LEU A 93 4.93 -15.34 22.00
N LEU A 94 4.75 -16.02 23.14
CA LEU A 94 3.44 -16.47 23.59
C LEU A 94 2.68 -15.33 24.27
N ALA A 95 1.40 -15.20 23.95
CA ALA A 95 0.53 -14.16 24.49
C ALA A 95 -0.87 -14.71 24.75
N LYS A 96 -1.56 -14.15 25.76
CA LYS A 96 -3.00 -14.41 25.97
C LYS A 96 -3.84 -13.88 24.80
N LEU A 97 -3.36 -12.83 24.14
CA LEU A 97 -3.99 -12.19 23.00
C LEU A 97 -2.92 -11.51 22.12
N THR A 98 -3.02 -11.69 20.81
CA THR A 98 -2.16 -11.08 19.79
C THR A 98 -2.93 -10.02 19.00
N VAL A 99 -2.32 -8.87 18.70
CA VAL A 99 -2.91 -7.85 17.82
C VAL A 99 -2.09 -7.74 16.55
N LEU A 100 -2.72 -7.94 15.39
CA LEU A 100 -2.08 -7.70 14.10
C LEU A 100 -2.37 -6.28 13.62
N GLY A 101 -1.29 -5.53 13.39
CA GLY A 101 -1.29 -4.17 12.85
C GLY A 101 -0.27 -3.99 11.74
N GLU A 102 -0.09 -5.01 10.87
CA GLU A 102 0.95 -5.07 9.84
C GLU A 102 0.79 -4.03 8.71
N GLY A 103 -0.33 -3.31 8.69
CA GLY A 103 -0.73 -2.43 7.60
C GLY A 103 -1.26 -3.20 6.37
N PRO A 104 -1.28 -2.56 5.19
CA PRO A 104 -1.95 -3.12 4.03
C PRO A 104 -1.23 -4.38 3.52
N ARG A 105 -2.02 -5.43 3.23
CA ARG A 105 -1.54 -6.76 2.81
C ARG A 105 -0.48 -7.32 3.78
N GLY A 106 -0.84 -7.38 5.06
CA GLY A 106 -0.07 -8.04 6.11
C GLY A 106 0.18 -9.52 5.80
N SER A 107 1.38 -10.01 6.09
CA SER A 107 1.79 -11.38 5.75
C SER A 107 1.18 -12.40 6.68
N LEU A 108 1.07 -12.08 7.97
CA LEU A 108 0.35 -12.92 8.92
C LEU A 108 -1.15 -12.74 8.78
N THR A 109 -1.62 -11.52 8.56
CA THR A 109 -3.03 -11.19 8.42
C THR A 109 -3.65 -11.94 7.23
N LYS A 110 -2.98 -12.00 6.07
CA LYS A 110 -3.52 -12.74 4.92
C LYS A 110 -3.62 -14.26 5.18
N GLN A 111 -2.63 -14.83 5.88
CA GLN A 111 -2.61 -16.27 6.22
C GLN A 111 -3.67 -16.59 7.28
N LEU A 112 -3.76 -15.77 8.32
CA LEU A 112 -4.76 -15.88 9.38
C LEU A 112 -6.18 -15.77 8.81
N ALA A 113 -6.44 -14.76 7.99
CA ALA A 113 -7.75 -14.53 7.41
C ALA A 113 -8.19 -15.69 6.50
N GLN A 114 -7.25 -16.32 5.79
CA GLN A 114 -7.52 -17.52 5.00
C GLN A 114 -7.78 -18.75 5.90
N ARG A 115 -6.90 -19.02 6.88
CA ARG A 115 -7.03 -20.19 7.77
C ARG A 115 -8.33 -20.17 8.58
N LEU A 116 -8.69 -19.02 9.13
CA LEU A 116 -9.86 -18.84 9.99
C LEU A 116 -11.11 -18.33 9.26
N ASN A 117 -11.05 -18.26 7.91
CA ASN A 117 -12.15 -17.81 7.07
C ASN A 117 -12.72 -16.43 7.46
N LEU A 118 -11.86 -15.47 7.85
CA LEU A 118 -12.28 -14.16 8.34
C LEU A 118 -12.84 -13.25 7.23
N ASN A 119 -12.68 -13.63 5.97
CA ASN A 119 -13.19 -12.91 4.81
C ASN A 119 -14.56 -13.42 4.32
N ASP A 120 -15.20 -14.35 5.05
CA ASP A 120 -16.50 -14.88 4.64
C ASP A 120 -17.56 -13.78 4.52
N GLY A 121 -18.30 -13.79 3.41
CA GLY A 121 -19.32 -12.78 3.07
C GLY A 121 -18.79 -11.36 2.76
N ARG A 122 -17.46 -11.16 2.74
CA ARG A 122 -16.81 -9.86 2.47
C ARG A 122 -16.46 -9.69 0.99
N GLU A 123 -16.41 -8.45 0.53
CA GLU A 123 -15.81 -8.12 -0.77
C GLU A 123 -14.29 -8.34 -0.73
N PRO A 124 -13.64 -8.66 -1.85
CA PRO A 124 -12.19 -8.66 -1.90
C PRO A 124 -11.64 -7.26 -1.60
N GLN A 125 -10.55 -7.20 -0.85
CA GLN A 125 -9.83 -5.95 -0.65
C GLN A 125 -9.24 -5.46 -1.98
N THR A 126 -9.53 -4.22 -2.34
CA THR A 126 -8.83 -3.51 -3.41
C THR A 126 -7.72 -2.67 -2.79
N TYR A 127 -6.70 -2.35 -3.58
CA TYR A 127 -5.54 -1.61 -3.09
C TYR A 127 -5.21 -0.46 -4.02
N SER A 128 -4.38 0.45 -3.55
CA SER A 128 -3.69 1.41 -4.41
C SER A 128 -2.23 1.46 -4.01
N LEU A 129 -1.34 1.80 -4.95
CA LEU A 129 0.07 2.04 -4.66
C LEU A 129 0.33 3.54 -4.67
N GLY A 130 0.84 4.06 -3.56
CA GLY A 130 1.41 5.40 -3.50
C GLY A 130 2.92 5.33 -3.77
N VAL A 131 3.39 6.14 -4.71
CA VAL A 131 4.82 6.42 -4.94
C VAL A 131 5.08 7.86 -4.48
N LYS A 132 6.07 8.04 -3.62
CA LYS A 132 6.33 9.29 -2.90
C LYS A 132 7.80 9.69 -3.01
N GLU A 133 8.04 10.99 -3.20
CA GLU A 133 9.33 11.62 -3.01
C GLU A 133 9.24 12.78 -2.00
N LEU A 134 10.35 13.07 -1.32
CA LEU A 134 10.57 14.33 -0.62
C LEU A 134 11.53 15.19 -1.43
N TRP A 135 11.20 16.46 -1.60
CA TRP A 135 12.00 17.42 -2.35
C TRP A 135 12.34 18.63 -1.51
N GLU A 136 13.58 19.10 -1.62
CA GLU A 136 14.00 20.42 -1.16
C GLU A 136 13.89 21.38 -2.34
N LEU A 137 13.08 22.42 -2.19
CA LEU A 137 12.89 23.44 -3.23
C LEU A 137 13.99 24.50 -3.15
N ALA A 138 14.32 25.08 -4.31
CA ALA A 138 15.33 26.14 -4.41
C ALA A 138 14.92 27.44 -3.66
N ASP A 139 13.63 27.67 -3.50
CA ASP A 139 13.05 28.84 -2.86
C ASP A 139 11.71 28.51 -2.17
N ASP A 140 11.03 29.54 -1.65
CA ASP A 140 9.79 29.42 -0.90
C ASP A 140 8.52 29.44 -1.78
N ARG A 141 8.62 29.09 -3.09
CA ARG A 141 7.47 29.11 -4.04
C ARG A 141 6.30 28.22 -3.65
N PHE A 142 6.53 27.22 -2.81
CA PHE A 142 5.50 26.34 -2.26
C PHE A 142 5.54 26.39 -0.72
N PRO A 143 4.76 27.26 -0.08
CA PRO A 143 4.87 27.50 1.35
C PRO A 143 4.37 26.32 2.20
N ALA A 144 4.91 26.21 3.42
CA ALA A 144 4.45 25.24 4.40
C ALA A 144 2.95 25.40 4.70
N GLY A 145 2.24 24.27 4.86
CA GLY A 145 0.79 24.28 5.09
C GLY A 145 -0.08 24.41 3.84
N ARG A 146 0.52 24.54 2.65
CA ARG A 146 -0.20 24.39 1.38
C ARG A 146 -0.40 22.91 1.05
N VAL A 147 -1.61 22.56 0.64
CA VAL A 147 -2.02 21.21 0.25
C VAL A 147 -2.63 21.28 -1.15
N THR A 148 -2.06 20.55 -2.09
CA THR A 148 -2.59 20.43 -3.46
C THR A 148 -2.86 18.97 -3.76
N HIS A 149 -4.08 18.66 -4.19
CA HIS A 149 -4.46 17.36 -4.75
C HIS A 149 -4.71 17.49 -6.24
N THR A 150 -4.40 16.45 -7.00
CA THR A 150 -4.60 16.44 -8.45
C THR A 150 -5.38 15.22 -8.91
N LEU A 151 -6.22 15.41 -9.93
CA LEU A 151 -6.88 14.36 -10.68
C LEU A 151 -6.59 14.56 -12.16
N GLY A 152 -6.54 13.50 -12.96
CA GLY A 152 -6.36 13.63 -14.40
C GLY A 152 -5.08 12.98 -14.88
N TYR A 153 -4.33 13.72 -15.69
CA TYR A 153 -3.01 13.34 -16.17
C TYR A 153 -2.07 12.99 -14.99
N PRO A 154 -1.24 11.93 -15.13
CA PRO A 154 -0.98 11.12 -16.32
C PRO A 154 -1.94 9.96 -16.57
N SER A 155 -2.76 9.59 -15.58
CA SER A 155 -3.64 8.44 -15.71
C SER A 155 -4.74 8.68 -16.75
N ASP A 156 -5.02 7.64 -17.54
CA ASP A 156 -6.17 7.63 -18.44
C ASP A 156 -7.50 7.60 -17.68
N ALA A 157 -8.61 7.79 -18.38
CA ALA A 157 -9.93 7.87 -17.76
C ALA A 157 -10.43 6.53 -17.18
N LYS A 158 -9.79 5.39 -17.49
CA LYS A 158 -10.16 4.07 -16.96
C LYS A 158 -9.37 3.73 -15.70
N THR A 159 -8.19 4.30 -15.53
CA THR A 159 -7.29 4.06 -14.40
C THR A 159 -7.59 5.00 -13.25
N TYR A 160 -7.86 4.44 -12.06
CA TYR A 160 -7.95 5.23 -10.83
C TYR A 160 -6.57 5.77 -10.45
N GLY A 161 -6.46 7.07 -10.21
CA GLY A 161 -5.21 7.68 -9.82
C GLY A 161 -5.31 9.18 -9.57
N GLY A 162 -4.33 9.70 -8.82
CA GLY A 162 -4.27 11.10 -8.43
C GLY A 162 -2.97 11.44 -7.72
N GLY A 163 -2.61 12.72 -7.76
CA GLY A 163 -1.37 13.24 -7.18
C GLY A 163 -1.62 14.06 -5.93
N TRP A 164 -0.57 14.24 -5.12
CA TRP A 164 -0.57 15.16 -4.00
C TRP A 164 0.73 15.95 -3.92
N ILE A 165 0.66 17.15 -3.34
CA ILE A 165 1.80 18.01 -3.00
C ILE A 165 1.49 18.69 -1.67
N TYR A 166 2.32 18.44 -0.65
CA TYR A 166 2.16 19.00 0.69
C TYR A 166 3.40 19.81 1.07
N GLY A 167 3.20 21.09 1.38
CA GLY A 167 4.25 22.01 1.79
C GLY A 167 4.63 21.76 3.24
N MET A 168 5.89 21.47 3.50
CA MET A 168 6.47 21.26 4.81
C MET A 168 7.45 22.41 5.15
N PRO A 169 7.87 22.55 6.42
CA PRO A 169 8.91 23.51 6.79
C PRO A 169 10.23 23.30 6.02
N ASN A 170 11.08 24.33 6.00
CA ASN A 170 12.43 24.30 5.40
C ASN A 170 12.44 24.00 3.89
N ARG A 171 11.46 24.55 3.14
CA ARG A 171 11.33 24.36 1.68
C ARG A 171 11.18 22.90 1.27
N ILE A 172 10.76 22.04 2.19
CA ILE A 172 10.51 20.64 1.89
C ILE A 172 9.09 20.50 1.35
N ILE A 173 8.92 19.71 0.30
CA ILE A 173 7.59 19.24 -0.09
C ILE A 173 7.54 17.72 -0.07
N SER A 174 6.39 17.19 0.33
CA SER A 174 6.01 15.80 0.11
C SER A 174 5.16 15.75 -1.14
N ILE A 175 5.66 15.11 -2.19
CA ILE A 175 4.99 14.96 -3.49
C ILE A 175 4.87 13.47 -3.83
N GLY A 176 3.76 13.09 -4.44
CA GLY A 176 3.61 11.72 -4.90
C GLY A 176 2.39 11.50 -5.76
N TYR A 177 2.23 10.27 -6.22
CA TYR A 177 1.11 9.84 -7.05
C TYR A 177 0.60 8.48 -6.61
N VAL A 178 -0.72 8.35 -6.55
CA VAL A 178 -1.43 7.10 -6.26
C VAL A 178 -1.93 6.51 -7.57
N THR A 179 -1.71 5.21 -7.74
CA THR A 179 -2.33 4.41 -8.80
C THR A 179 -3.16 3.30 -8.17
N GLY A 180 -4.45 3.22 -8.51
CA GLY A 180 -5.32 2.12 -8.11
C GLY A 180 -4.77 0.80 -8.65
N LEU A 181 -4.64 -0.19 -7.78
CA LEU A 181 -4.16 -1.53 -8.14
C LEU A 181 -5.34 -2.40 -8.60
N ASP A 182 -6.19 -1.83 -9.44
CA ASP A 182 -7.36 -2.40 -10.09
C ASP A 182 -7.42 -2.00 -11.58
N TYR A 183 -6.28 -1.53 -12.12
CA TYR A 183 -6.15 -1.21 -13.52
C TYR A 183 -6.20 -2.46 -14.40
N HIS A 184 -6.80 -2.33 -15.57
CA HIS A 184 -6.95 -3.44 -16.51
C HIS A 184 -5.70 -3.67 -17.38
N ASP A 185 -4.97 -2.61 -17.69
CA ASP A 185 -3.85 -2.64 -18.64
C ASP A 185 -2.57 -3.17 -17.95
N PRO A 186 -2.04 -4.34 -18.34
CA PRO A 186 -0.86 -4.93 -17.70
C PRO A 186 0.43 -4.13 -17.96
N LEU A 187 0.39 -3.13 -18.84
CA LEU A 187 1.52 -2.24 -19.14
C LEU A 187 1.59 -1.00 -18.25
N ILE A 188 0.64 -0.78 -17.34
CA ILE A 188 0.71 0.33 -16.39
C ILE A 188 1.85 0.11 -15.40
N ASP A 189 2.66 1.16 -15.25
CA ASP A 189 3.75 1.24 -14.29
C ASP A 189 3.49 2.44 -13.37
N PRO A 190 3.06 2.22 -12.11
CA PRO A 190 2.77 3.30 -11.17
C PRO A 190 3.96 4.23 -10.90
N HIS A 191 5.20 3.72 -10.95
CA HIS A 191 6.39 4.55 -10.82
C HIS A 191 6.54 5.45 -12.05
N ALA A 192 6.39 4.90 -13.27
CA ALA A 192 6.44 5.70 -14.48
C ALA A 192 5.29 6.72 -14.60
N GLU A 193 4.08 6.39 -14.10
CA GLU A 193 2.99 7.36 -13.94
C GLU A 193 3.43 8.52 -13.05
N PHE A 194 4.02 8.26 -11.88
CA PHE A 194 4.53 9.34 -11.02
C PHE A 194 5.64 10.17 -11.68
N GLN A 195 6.59 9.54 -12.36
CA GLN A 195 7.65 10.28 -13.07
C GLN A 195 7.07 11.14 -14.21
N ARG A 196 6.05 10.67 -14.93
CA ARG A 196 5.30 11.47 -15.92
C ARG A 196 4.50 12.60 -15.29
N PHE A 197 3.94 12.40 -14.10
CA PHE A 197 3.24 13.44 -13.35
C PHE A 197 4.18 14.63 -13.07
N LYS A 198 5.43 14.36 -12.67
CA LYS A 198 6.45 15.41 -12.47
C LYS A 198 6.80 16.17 -13.74
N GLN A 199 6.73 15.55 -14.92
CA GLN A 199 6.93 16.21 -16.22
C GLN A 199 5.78 17.16 -16.63
N HIS A 200 4.63 17.13 -15.95
CA HIS A 200 3.55 18.06 -16.25
C HIS A 200 4.03 19.52 -16.00
N PRO A 201 3.80 20.49 -16.91
CA PRO A 201 4.41 21.82 -16.83
C PRO A 201 4.18 22.57 -15.51
N HIS A 202 3.00 22.39 -14.90
CA HIS A 202 2.69 22.99 -13.59
C HIS A 202 3.51 22.36 -12.46
N ILE A 203 3.73 21.04 -12.51
CA ILE A 203 4.46 20.29 -11.47
C ILE A 203 5.96 20.52 -11.64
N ALA A 204 6.46 20.44 -12.88
CA ALA A 204 7.86 20.71 -13.19
C ALA A 204 8.31 22.09 -12.70
N ARG A 205 7.46 23.13 -12.82
CA ARG A 205 7.76 24.47 -12.29
C ARG A 205 7.86 24.52 -10.77
N ILE A 206 7.09 23.70 -10.06
CA ILE A 206 7.19 23.62 -8.59
C ILE A 206 8.54 23.00 -8.20
N LEU A 207 9.01 22.01 -8.95
CA LEU A 207 10.25 21.27 -8.68
C LEU A 207 11.51 21.90 -9.29
N GLU A 208 11.36 22.94 -10.10
CA GLU A 208 12.46 23.56 -10.84
C GLU A 208 13.57 24.06 -9.89
N GLY A 209 14.80 23.61 -10.15
CA GLY A 209 15.97 23.90 -9.31
C GLY A 209 16.01 23.15 -7.97
N GLY A 210 14.97 22.38 -7.64
CA GLY A 210 14.91 21.57 -6.43
C GLY A 210 15.73 20.29 -6.51
N LYS A 211 15.87 19.62 -5.37
CA LYS A 211 16.60 18.35 -5.23
C LYS A 211 15.72 17.30 -4.56
N MET A 212 15.64 16.10 -5.15
CA MET A 212 15.02 14.95 -4.51
C MET A 212 15.91 14.44 -3.37
N ILE A 213 15.31 14.27 -2.20
CA ILE A 213 16.00 13.90 -0.95
C ILE A 213 15.74 12.43 -0.63
N ARG A 214 14.49 12.00 -0.73
CA ARG A 214 14.05 10.65 -0.35
C ARG A 214 12.99 10.15 -1.31
N TYR A 215 12.95 8.83 -1.44
CA TYR A 215 11.95 8.09 -2.18
C TYR A 215 11.31 7.03 -1.28
N GLY A 216 10.07 6.67 -1.57
CA GLY A 216 9.42 5.51 -0.99
C GLY A 216 8.13 5.14 -1.70
N ALA A 217 7.71 3.89 -1.50
CA ALA A 217 6.47 3.39 -2.08
C ALA A 217 5.76 2.47 -1.10
N LYS A 218 4.44 2.60 -0.99
CA LYS A 218 3.63 1.77 -0.10
C LYS A 218 2.21 1.62 -0.63
N THR A 219 1.66 0.42 -0.50
CA THR A 219 0.25 0.19 -0.79
C THR A 219 -0.64 0.77 0.30
N ILE A 220 -1.92 0.93 -0.01
CA ILE A 220 -3.01 1.27 0.91
C ILE A 220 -4.22 0.39 0.60
N ALA A 221 -4.99 0.01 1.62
CA ALA A 221 -6.20 -0.82 1.45
C ALA A 221 -7.41 0.08 1.10
N ALA A 222 -7.93 0.00 -0.11
CA ALA A 222 -8.90 0.95 -0.67
C ALA A 222 -10.33 0.39 -0.86
N GLY A 223 -10.54 -0.90 -0.58
CA GLY A 223 -11.83 -1.59 -0.72
C GLY A 223 -12.91 -1.13 0.25
N GLY A 224 -12.53 -0.45 1.33
CA GLY A 224 -13.45 0.19 2.26
C GLY A 224 -14.31 -0.79 3.06
N PHE A 225 -15.46 -0.31 3.53
CA PHE A 225 -16.31 -0.98 4.52
C PHE A 225 -16.68 -2.43 4.17
N TYR A 226 -17.06 -2.72 2.92
CA TYR A 226 -17.50 -4.06 2.53
C TYR A 226 -16.34 -5.07 2.40
N ALA A 227 -15.09 -4.59 2.32
CA ALA A 227 -13.90 -5.43 2.25
C ALA A 227 -13.21 -5.63 3.61
N MET A 228 -13.78 -5.09 4.70
CA MET A 228 -13.25 -5.30 6.05
C MET A 228 -13.46 -6.77 6.46
N PRO A 229 -12.41 -7.49 6.90
CA PRO A 229 -12.55 -8.83 7.45
C PRO A 229 -13.29 -8.81 8.79
N GLN A 230 -13.66 -9.98 9.30
CA GLN A 230 -13.95 -10.11 10.73
C GLN A 230 -12.73 -9.65 11.54
N LEU A 231 -12.96 -8.75 12.50
CA LEU A 231 -11.89 -8.03 13.20
C LEU A 231 -11.26 -8.79 14.37
N TYR A 232 -11.78 -9.97 14.68
CA TYR A 232 -11.41 -10.78 15.84
C TYR A 232 -11.54 -12.27 15.54
N ALA A 233 -10.79 -13.09 16.28
CA ALA A 233 -10.99 -14.52 16.45
C ALA A 233 -10.44 -14.93 17.83
N ASP A 234 -10.47 -16.22 18.18
CA ASP A 234 -9.92 -16.69 19.45
C ASP A 234 -8.45 -16.27 19.61
N GLY A 235 -8.17 -15.45 20.63
CA GLY A 235 -6.82 -14.97 20.95
C GLY A 235 -6.24 -13.92 20.00
N VAL A 236 -7.00 -13.32 19.07
CA VAL A 236 -6.45 -12.36 18.09
C VAL A 236 -7.40 -11.23 17.69
N LEU A 237 -6.85 -10.03 17.49
CA LEU A 237 -7.53 -8.85 16.93
C LEU A 237 -6.79 -8.28 15.70
N LEU A 238 -7.52 -7.65 14.77
CA LEU A 238 -6.99 -6.95 13.59
C LEU A 238 -7.19 -5.43 13.68
N THR A 239 -6.16 -4.62 13.42
CA THR A 239 -6.25 -3.15 13.54
C THR A 239 -5.57 -2.40 12.40
N GLY A 240 -5.93 -1.14 12.19
CA GLY A 240 -5.38 -0.30 11.12
C GLY A 240 -5.67 -0.80 9.71
N ASP A 241 -4.72 -0.58 8.80
CA ASP A 241 -4.93 -0.86 7.37
C ASP A 241 -5.01 -2.36 7.04
N CYS A 242 -4.50 -3.26 7.89
CA CYS A 242 -4.68 -4.71 7.67
C CYS A 242 -6.14 -5.13 7.88
N ALA A 243 -6.90 -4.33 8.64
CA ALA A 243 -8.35 -4.46 8.84
C ALA A 243 -9.17 -3.57 7.88
N GLY A 244 -8.54 -2.78 6.99
CA GLY A 244 -9.23 -2.01 5.96
C GLY A 244 -9.85 -0.68 6.43
N PHE A 245 -9.29 -0.03 7.45
CA PHE A 245 -9.85 1.21 8.03
C PHE A 245 -9.53 2.52 7.27
N LEU A 246 -9.06 2.46 6.03
CA LEU A 246 -8.77 3.66 5.22
C LEU A 246 -10.06 4.36 4.75
N ASN A 247 -10.15 5.67 4.95
CA ASN A 247 -11.08 6.50 4.19
C ASN A 247 -10.44 6.90 2.85
N SER A 248 -10.76 6.15 1.79
CA SER A 248 -10.22 6.36 0.45
C SER A 248 -10.68 7.66 -0.21
N GLN A 249 -11.83 8.22 0.17
CA GLN A 249 -12.31 9.51 -0.36
C GLN A 249 -11.50 10.69 0.19
N ARG A 250 -11.06 10.61 1.44
CA ARG A 250 -10.27 11.65 2.10
C ARG A 250 -8.76 11.46 1.93
N LEU A 251 -8.33 10.29 1.43
CA LEU A 251 -6.93 9.84 1.41
C LEU A 251 -6.32 9.78 2.82
N LYS A 252 -7.11 9.35 3.81
CA LYS A 252 -6.71 9.34 5.24
C LYS A 252 -7.08 8.03 5.91
N GLY A 253 -6.09 7.41 6.58
CA GLY A 253 -6.28 6.20 7.40
C GLY A 253 -5.54 6.24 8.74
N ILE A 254 -4.71 7.26 8.98
CA ILE A 254 -3.89 7.34 10.20
C ILE A 254 -4.80 7.52 11.44
N HIS A 255 -5.78 8.41 11.37
CA HIS A 255 -6.67 8.71 12.50
C HIS A 255 -7.59 7.52 12.83
N THR A 256 -8.09 6.82 11.82
CA THR A 256 -8.91 5.61 12.00
C THR A 256 -8.06 4.44 12.52
N ALA A 257 -6.82 4.28 12.07
CA ALA A 257 -5.89 3.27 12.57
C ALA A 257 -5.50 3.52 14.05
N ILE A 258 -5.24 4.78 14.44
CA ILE A 258 -4.98 5.11 15.84
C ILE A 258 -6.22 4.80 16.70
N LYS A 259 -7.42 5.21 16.26
CA LYS A 259 -8.64 4.94 17.01
C LYS A 259 -8.96 3.45 17.09
N SER A 260 -8.71 2.67 16.03
CA SER A 260 -8.90 1.21 16.09
C SER A 260 -7.93 0.57 17.07
N GLY A 261 -6.68 1.05 17.17
CA GLY A 261 -5.74 0.62 18.20
C GLY A 261 -6.21 0.92 19.62
N MET A 262 -6.76 2.12 19.87
CA MET A 262 -7.34 2.50 21.17
C MET A 262 -8.51 1.59 21.56
N LEU A 263 -9.43 1.34 20.63
CA LEU A 263 -10.60 0.48 20.88
C LEU A 263 -10.21 -1.00 21.04
N ALA A 264 -9.15 -1.46 20.35
CA ALA A 264 -8.60 -2.78 20.58
C ALA A 264 -8.04 -2.89 22.02
N ALA A 265 -7.33 -1.87 22.51
CA ALA A 265 -6.82 -1.85 23.88
C ALA A 265 -7.96 -1.89 24.92
N GLU A 266 -9.05 -1.15 24.70
CA GLU A 266 -10.25 -1.21 25.55
C GLU A 266 -10.84 -2.64 25.60
N ALA A 267 -11.05 -3.27 24.44
CA ALA A 267 -11.57 -4.65 24.37
C ALA A 267 -10.62 -5.68 25.01
N ILE A 268 -9.31 -5.52 24.83
CA ILE A 268 -8.30 -6.38 25.46
C ILE A 268 -8.34 -6.25 26.98
N PHE A 269 -8.49 -5.02 27.49
CA PHE A 269 -8.58 -4.79 28.92
C PHE A 269 -9.84 -5.44 29.51
N GLU A 270 -10.99 -5.31 28.85
CA GLU A 270 -12.22 -6.02 29.25
C GLU A 270 -12.01 -7.55 29.27
N ALA A 271 -11.39 -8.11 28.22
CA ALA A 271 -11.06 -9.54 28.15
C ALA A 271 -10.10 -10.00 29.27
N LEU A 272 -9.12 -9.17 29.64
CA LEU A 272 -8.21 -9.43 30.75
C LEU A 272 -8.95 -9.43 32.10
N LEU A 273 -9.93 -8.56 32.32
CA LEU A 273 -10.68 -8.54 33.58
C LEU A 273 -11.49 -9.83 33.80
N VAL A 274 -12.08 -10.38 32.73
CA VAL A 274 -12.89 -11.61 32.81
C VAL A 274 -12.11 -12.89 32.51
N GLN A 275 -10.83 -12.78 32.14
CA GLN A 275 -9.96 -13.88 31.68
C GLN A 275 -10.57 -14.71 30.54
N ASP A 276 -11.30 -14.07 29.62
CA ASP A 276 -11.90 -14.69 28.45
C ASP A 276 -11.34 -14.03 27.18
N PHE A 277 -10.54 -14.79 26.42
CA PHE A 277 -10.00 -14.34 25.13
C PHE A 277 -10.60 -15.11 23.96
N SER A 278 -11.79 -15.67 24.16
CA SER A 278 -12.56 -16.30 23.09
C SER A 278 -13.13 -15.25 22.13
N ALA A 279 -13.46 -15.67 20.93
CA ALA A 279 -14.14 -14.87 19.93
C ALA A 279 -15.47 -14.32 20.47
N LYS A 280 -16.13 -15.03 21.40
CA LYS A 280 -17.36 -14.55 22.05
C LYS A 280 -17.12 -13.26 22.84
N GLN A 281 -16.05 -13.20 23.63
CA GLN A 281 -15.67 -11.99 24.36
C GLN A 281 -15.05 -10.95 23.42
N LEU A 282 -14.17 -11.37 22.51
CA LEU A 282 -13.43 -10.46 21.61
C LEU A 282 -14.29 -9.81 20.53
N ARG A 283 -15.50 -10.33 20.25
CA ARG A 283 -16.55 -9.62 19.50
C ARG A 283 -16.78 -8.20 19.99
N ARG A 284 -16.53 -7.94 21.28
CA ARG A 284 -16.62 -6.61 21.87
C ARG A 284 -15.83 -5.56 21.08
N TYR A 285 -14.68 -5.89 20.54
CA TYR A 285 -13.89 -4.98 19.72
C TYR A 285 -14.64 -4.52 18.45
N GLU A 286 -15.30 -5.44 17.75
CA GLU A 286 -16.10 -5.10 16.57
C GLU A 286 -17.32 -4.24 16.95
N GLN A 287 -17.92 -4.47 18.11
CA GLN A 287 -19.01 -3.63 18.63
C GLN A 287 -18.53 -2.21 18.92
N LEU A 288 -17.41 -2.06 19.64
CA LEU A 288 -16.79 -0.75 19.93
C LEU A 288 -16.45 0.02 18.64
N ILE A 289 -15.94 -0.67 17.63
CA ILE A 289 -15.70 -0.09 16.31
C ILE A 289 -17.02 0.38 15.69
N GLY A 290 -18.05 -0.47 15.71
CA GLY A 290 -19.39 -0.19 15.19
C GLY A 290 -20.09 0.99 15.85
N GLU A 291 -19.85 1.22 17.14
CA GLU A 291 -20.36 2.33 17.95
C GLU A 291 -19.54 3.62 17.75
N SER A 292 -18.33 3.52 17.21
CA SER A 292 -17.42 4.66 17.06
C SER A 292 -17.64 5.46 15.78
N TRP A 293 -17.09 6.68 15.76
CA TRP A 293 -17.07 7.54 14.58
C TRP A 293 -16.29 6.93 13.40
N VAL A 294 -15.40 5.95 13.64
CA VAL A 294 -14.68 5.25 12.56
C VAL A 294 -15.68 4.57 11.63
N MET A 295 -16.67 3.87 12.20
CA MET A 295 -17.67 3.18 11.40
C MET A 295 -18.63 4.15 10.72
N THR A 296 -19.01 5.25 11.38
CA THR A 296 -19.80 6.33 10.77
C THR A 296 -19.08 6.90 9.54
N GLU A 297 -17.78 7.18 9.67
CA GLU A 297 -16.97 7.72 8.58
C GLU A 297 -16.86 6.73 7.41
N LEU A 298 -16.52 5.46 7.68
CA LEU A 298 -16.32 4.45 6.63
C LEU A 298 -17.61 4.05 5.92
N ARG A 299 -18.75 4.00 6.63
CA ARG A 299 -20.06 3.75 6.01
C ARG A 299 -20.44 4.84 5.01
N GLY A 300 -20.08 6.10 5.29
CA GLY A 300 -20.33 7.23 4.39
C GLY A 300 -19.58 7.12 3.05
N VAL A 301 -18.50 6.34 3.01
CA VAL A 301 -17.65 6.14 1.82
C VAL A 301 -17.59 4.68 1.35
N ARG A 302 -18.54 3.84 1.80
CA ARG A 302 -18.51 2.38 1.63
C ARG A 302 -18.47 1.87 0.18
N ASN A 303 -18.85 2.69 -0.78
CA ASN A 303 -18.83 2.35 -2.21
C ASN A 303 -17.91 3.28 -3.03
N PHE A 304 -17.08 4.09 -2.37
CA PHE A 304 -16.36 5.17 -3.06
C PHE A 304 -15.40 4.62 -4.12
N HIS A 305 -14.45 3.77 -3.72
CA HIS A 305 -13.46 3.23 -4.66
C HIS A 305 -14.08 2.27 -5.68
N ALA A 306 -14.98 1.37 -5.25
CA ALA A 306 -15.73 0.47 -6.13
C ALA A 306 -16.51 1.24 -7.22
N GLY A 307 -16.92 2.48 -6.95
CA GLY A 307 -17.55 3.35 -7.93
C GLY A 307 -16.67 3.71 -9.13
N PHE A 308 -15.35 3.70 -8.99
CA PHE A 308 -14.40 4.03 -10.04
C PHE A 308 -14.09 2.86 -10.98
N ARG A 309 -14.60 1.65 -10.72
CA ARG A 309 -14.39 0.46 -11.57
C ARG A 309 -14.83 0.65 -13.03
N HIS A 310 -15.77 1.56 -13.26
CA HIS A 310 -16.27 1.90 -14.60
C HIS A 310 -15.59 3.14 -15.20
N GLY A 311 -14.46 3.55 -14.63
CA GLY A 311 -13.69 4.71 -15.02
C GLY A 311 -14.06 5.97 -14.25
N ARG A 312 -13.20 6.98 -14.39
CA ARG A 312 -13.20 8.23 -13.62
C ARG A 312 -14.50 9.00 -13.68
N TRP A 313 -15.09 9.17 -14.87
CA TRP A 313 -16.26 10.03 -15.03
C TRP A 313 -17.50 9.43 -14.36
N LEU A 314 -17.73 8.13 -14.56
CA LEU A 314 -18.79 7.40 -13.86
C LEU A 314 -18.51 7.31 -12.36
N GLY A 315 -17.26 7.12 -11.96
CA GLY A 315 -16.84 7.15 -10.56
C GLY A 315 -17.11 8.49 -9.88
N LEU A 316 -16.83 9.62 -10.55
CA LEU A 316 -17.14 10.96 -10.02
C LEU A 316 -18.64 11.21 -9.92
N ALA A 317 -19.43 10.80 -10.92
CA ALA A 317 -20.89 10.90 -10.87
C ALA A 317 -21.46 10.07 -9.69
N ASN A 318 -20.98 8.84 -9.54
CA ASN A 318 -21.35 7.96 -8.42
C ASN A 318 -20.92 8.55 -7.08
N ALA A 319 -19.70 9.09 -6.97
CA ALA A 319 -19.22 9.74 -5.75
C ALA A 319 -20.08 10.96 -5.37
N GLY A 320 -20.54 11.75 -6.35
CA GLY A 320 -21.50 12.83 -6.14
C GLY A 320 -22.83 12.33 -5.58
N ALA A 321 -23.39 11.27 -6.17
CA ALA A 321 -24.63 10.65 -5.69
C ALA A 321 -24.46 10.02 -4.28
N GLN A 322 -23.34 9.37 -4.02
CA GLN A 322 -22.98 8.82 -2.70
C GLN A 322 -22.92 9.91 -1.64
N PHE A 323 -22.32 11.06 -1.96
CA PHE A 323 -22.21 12.18 -1.03
C PHE A 323 -23.58 12.67 -0.55
N LEU A 324 -24.58 12.72 -1.44
CA LEU A 324 -25.95 13.14 -1.11
C LEU A 324 -26.76 12.08 -0.34
N THR A 325 -26.36 10.82 -0.43
CA THR A 325 -27.15 9.67 0.07
C THR A 325 -26.47 8.92 1.20
N GLY A 326 -25.41 9.49 1.76
CA GLY A 326 -24.66 8.89 2.85
C GLY A 326 -23.96 7.59 2.44
N GLY A 327 -23.45 7.49 1.21
CA GLY A 327 -22.59 6.41 0.73
C GLY A 327 -23.26 5.32 -0.11
N ARG A 328 -24.54 5.47 -0.51
CA ARG A 328 -25.23 4.50 -1.38
C ARG A 328 -24.69 4.55 -2.80
N ALA A 329 -24.36 3.40 -3.37
CA ALA A 329 -23.94 3.29 -4.75
C ALA A 329 -25.04 3.77 -5.71
N TRP A 330 -24.67 4.64 -6.66
CA TRP A 330 -25.57 5.31 -7.59
C TRP A 330 -26.72 6.06 -6.89
N GLY A 331 -26.55 6.39 -5.60
CA GLY A 331 -27.58 7.00 -4.76
C GLY A 331 -28.68 6.05 -4.27
N ILE A 332 -28.77 4.83 -4.79
CA ILE A 332 -29.94 3.94 -4.55
C ILE A 332 -29.56 2.57 -4.01
N PHE A 333 -28.48 1.97 -4.49
CA PHE A 333 -28.05 0.63 -4.08
C PHE A 333 -27.20 0.71 -2.82
N ASP A 334 -27.42 -0.21 -1.88
CA ASP A 334 -26.62 -0.20 -0.66
C ASP A 334 -25.15 -0.56 -0.94
N ARG A 335 -24.94 -1.56 -1.80
CA ARG A 335 -23.63 -2.16 -2.10
C ARG A 335 -23.39 -2.23 -3.62
N THR A 336 -22.15 -2.00 -4.03
CA THR A 336 -21.62 -2.33 -5.37
C THR A 336 -20.58 -3.44 -5.24
N PRO A 337 -20.65 -4.53 -6.03
CA PRO A 337 -19.64 -5.58 -6.00
C PRO A 337 -18.25 -5.06 -6.38
N ALA A 338 -17.22 -5.56 -5.70
CA ALA A 338 -15.83 -5.31 -6.01
C ALA A 338 -15.16 -6.59 -6.51
N GLU A 339 -14.08 -6.42 -7.28
CA GLU A 339 -13.26 -7.52 -7.77
C GLU A 339 -11.81 -7.27 -7.35
N ALA A 340 -11.07 -8.33 -7.10
CA ALA A 340 -9.66 -8.20 -6.76
C ALA A 340 -8.87 -7.63 -7.96
N GLY A 341 -7.92 -6.77 -7.68
CA GLY A 341 -7.13 -6.06 -8.69
C GLY A 341 -6.46 -6.95 -9.74
N HIS A 342 -5.78 -8.01 -9.28
CA HIS A 342 -5.13 -8.98 -10.18
C HIS A 342 -6.14 -9.71 -11.09
N ALA A 343 -7.39 -9.88 -10.64
CA ALA A 343 -8.41 -10.63 -11.37
C ALA A 343 -9.04 -9.83 -12.51
N VAL A 344 -9.07 -8.48 -12.39
CA VAL A 344 -9.61 -7.60 -13.45
C VAL A 344 -8.59 -7.24 -14.53
N MET A 345 -7.30 -7.53 -14.29
CA MET A 345 -6.24 -7.33 -15.28
C MET A 345 -6.55 -8.12 -16.56
N LYS A 346 -6.49 -7.46 -17.70
CA LYS A 346 -6.75 -8.07 -19.00
C LYS A 346 -5.44 -8.55 -19.62
N LYS A 347 -5.54 -9.59 -20.44
CA LYS A 347 -4.43 -10.08 -21.25
C LYS A 347 -4.03 -9.03 -22.28
N LEU A 348 -2.78 -9.07 -22.74
CA LEU A 348 -2.26 -8.21 -23.80
C LEU A 348 -3.10 -8.28 -25.08
N SER A 349 -3.63 -9.48 -25.42
CA SER A 349 -4.48 -9.68 -26.58
C SER A 349 -5.82 -8.92 -26.54
N ALA A 350 -6.24 -8.40 -25.39
CA ALA A 350 -7.40 -7.52 -25.27
C ALA A 350 -7.12 -6.08 -25.74
N TYR A 351 -5.86 -5.76 -26.06
CA TYR A 351 -5.40 -4.46 -26.49
C TYR A 351 -4.74 -4.57 -27.85
N ASP A 352 -4.99 -3.59 -28.70
CA ASP A 352 -4.31 -3.45 -29.99
C ASP A 352 -2.94 -2.77 -29.79
N TYR A 353 -2.07 -3.44 -29.06
CA TYR A 353 -0.64 -3.12 -29.04
C TYR A 353 -0.05 -3.70 -30.32
N GLY A 354 -0.14 -2.99 -31.45
CA GLY A 354 0.35 -3.48 -32.73
C GLY A 354 1.74 -4.12 -32.66
N ASP A 355 2.04 -5.04 -33.59
CA ASP A 355 3.22 -5.91 -33.57
C ASP A 355 4.51 -5.19 -33.11
N GLY A 356 5.04 -5.61 -31.95
CA GLY A 356 6.34 -5.19 -31.42
C GLY A 356 6.35 -4.06 -30.38
N GLN A 357 5.21 -3.59 -29.86
CA GLN A 357 5.13 -2.29 -29.17
C GLN A 357 4.68 -2.34 -27.69
N LEU A 358 5.11 -3.36 -26.92
CA LEU A 358 4.95 -3.43 -25.45
C LEU A 358 5.52 -2.20 -24.68
N GLN A 359 6.33 -1.37 -25.34
CA GLN A 359 7.00 -0.19 -24.76
C GLN A 359 6.30 1.15 -25.02
N GLN A 360 5.16 1.20 -25.74
CA GLN A 360 4.60 2.49 -26.19
C GLN A 360 4.17 3.45 -25.08
N ARG A 361 3.60 2.95 -23.97
CA ARG A 361 2.92 3.81 -22.98
C ARG A 361 3.86 4.83 -22.34
N TYR A 362 5.13 4.47 -22.15
CA TYR A 362 6.14 5.29 -21.50
C TYR A 362 7.36 5.56 -22.40
N LYS A 363 7.27 5.36 -23.71
CA LYS A 363 8.40 5.55 -24.65
C LYS A 363 9.01 6.96 -24.61
N ASP A 364 8.20 7.96 -24.28
CA ASP A 364 8.63 9.36 -24.19
C ASP A 364 9.15 9.74 -22.79
N LEU A 365 9.04 8.83 -21.80
CA LEU A 365 9.56 9.05 -20.46
C LEU A 365 11.07 8.81 -20.46
N ARG A 366 11.82 9.89 -20.29
CA ARG A 366 13.27 9.85 -20.05
C ARG A 366 13.53 10.17 -18.59
N PHE A 367 14.46 9.44 -17.98
CA PHE A 367 14.96 9.71 -16.63
C PHE A 367 16.20 10.59 -16.75
N ASP A 368 16.08 11.86 -16.40
CA ASP A 368 17.14 12.86 -16.58
C ASP A 368 18.04 13.01 -15.34
N GLY A 369 17.73 12.31 -14.25
CA GLY A 369 18.45 12.39 -12.98
C GLY A 369 18.31 13.74 -12.29
N LYS A 370 17.37 14.58 -12.73
CA LYS A 370 17.13 15.93 -12.21
C LYS A 370 15.69 16.12 -11.79
N LEU A 371 14.75 15.96 -12.72
CA LEU A 371 13.31 16.00 -12.48
C LEU A 371 12.74 14.58 -12.36
N THR A 372 13.22 13.67 -13.21
CA THR A 372 12.77 12.28 -13.29
C THR A 372 13.90 11.31 -13.00
N PHE A 373 13.58 10.24 -12.27
CA PHE A 373 14.55 9.26 -11.79
C PHE A 373 14.09 7.84 -12.17
N ASP A 374 15.05 6.97 -12.49
CA ASP A 374 14.76 5.55 -12.67
C ASP A 374 14.60 4.84 -11.31
N LYS A 375 14.06 3.62 -11.35
CA LYS A 375 13.79 2.83 -10.14
C LYS A 375 15.06 2.51 -9.34
N ALA A 376 16.22 2.36 -9.98
CA ALA A 376 17.46 2.03 -9.28
C ALA A 376 17.97 3.24 -8.47
N THR A 377 17.91 4.43 -9.05
CA THR A 377 18.19 5.70 -8.36
C THR A 377 17.23 5.89 -7.18
N ASP A 378 15.95 5.60 -7.38
CA ASP A 378 14.94 5.69 -6.33
C ASP A 378 15.17 4.69 -5.18
N VAL A 379 15.60 3.46 -5.47
CA VAL A 379 16.01 2.47 -4.45
C VAL A 379 17.14 3.01 -3.57
N TYR A 380 18.14 3.67 -4.16
CA TYR A 380 19.19 4.35 -3.42
C TYR A 380 18.62 5.44 -2.48
N HIS A 381 17.68 6.25 -2.97
CA HIS A 381 17.04 7.31 -2.17
C HIS A 381 16.02 6.81 -1.13
N ALA A 382 15.53 5.58 -1.25
CA ALA A 382 14.80 4.88 -0.19
C ALA A 382 15.72 4.31 0.90
N ALA A 383 17.04 4.37 0.68
CA ALA A 383 18.06 3.80 1.57
C ALA A 383 17.72 2.35 1.95
N VAL A 384 17.36 1.56 0.93
CA VAL A 384 17.04 0.14 1.11
C VAL A 384 18.32 -0.62 1.42
N ASN A 385 18.27 -1.52 2.40
CA ASN A 385 19.37 -2.41 2.71
C ASN A 385 18.84 -3.81 3.05
N HIS A 386 19.46 -4.84 2.49
CA HIS A 386 19.23 -6.23 2.86
C HIS A 386 20.57 -6.96 2.83
N ILE A 387 20.75 -7.95 3.71
CA ILE A 387 21.86 -8.89 3.58
C ILE A 387 21.64 -9.67 2.28
N GLU A 388 22.59 -9.66 1.35
CA GLU A 388 22.43 -10.35 0.04
C GLU A 388 22.51 -11.87 0.17
N ASP A 389 23.29 -12.36 1.14
CA ASP A 389 23.35 -13.77 1.50
C ASP A 389 22.22 -14.11 2.49
N GLN A 390 20.97 -14.03 2.02
CA GLN A 390 19.80 -14.53 2.73
C GLN A 390 18.79 -15.08 1.71
N PRO A 391 17.83 -15.93 2.13
CA PRO A 391 16.78 -16.38 1.23
C PRO A 391 15.96 -15.20 0.71
N SER A 392 15.59 -15.24 -0.58
CA SER A 392 14.69 -14.23 -1.13
C SER A 392 13.35 -14.28 -0.40
N HIS A 393 12.97 -13.19 0.26
CA HIS A 393 11.67 -13.03 0.91
C HIS A 393 10.50 -12.84 -0.08
N LEU A 394 10.80 -12.90 -1.38
CA LEU A 394 9.85 -12.85 -2.48
C LEU A 394 9.83 -14.23 -3.13
N HIS A 395 8.93 -15.08 -2.64
CA HIS A 395 8.83 -16.46 -3.07
C HIS A 395 7.97 -16.50 -4.33
N VAL A 396 8.53 -16.96 -5.45
CA VAL A 396 7.79 -17.19 -6.70
C VAL A 396 7.57 -18.68 -6.82
N LEU A 397 6.33 -19.14 -6.63
CA LEU A 397 5.99 -20.56 -6.51
C LEU A 397 6.30 -21.36 -7.78
N ASP A 398 6.17 -20.73 -8.96
CA ASP A 398 6.50 -21.35 -10.24
C ASP A 398 7.10 -20.31 -11.20
N THR A 399 8.43 -20.31 -11.32
CA THR A 399 9.14 -19.42 -12.24
C THR A 399 8.96 -19.77 -13.71
N ASN A 400 8.51 -20.99 -14.04
CA ASN A 400 8.24 -21.38 -15.42
C ASN A 400 7.03 -20.62 -15.98
N ILE A 401 6.00 -20.35 -15.17
CA ILE A 401 4.88 -19.47 -15.54
C ILE A 401 5.40 -18.09 -15.94
N CYS A 402 6.40 -17.55 -15.23
CA CYS A 402 6.99 -16.25 -15.56
C CYS A 402 7.68 -16.26 -16.92
N ALA A 403 8.44 -17.31 -17.24
CA ALA A 403 9.20 -17.45 -18.48
C ALA A 403 8.34 -17.76 -19.71
N THR A 404 7.14 -18.33 -19.52
CA THR A 404 6.30 -18.84 -20.62
C THR A 404 4.97 -18.09 -20.70
N ARG A 405 4.01 -18.45 -19.85
CA ARG A 405 2.63 -17.98 -19.95
C ARG A 405 2.48 -16.50 -19.59
N CYS A 406 3.14 -16.03 -18.54
CA CYS A 406 3.03 -14.65 -18.07
C CYS A 406 3.63 -13.63 -19.05
N THR A 407 4.73 -14.00 -19.73
CA THR A 407 5.34 -13.13 -20.76
C THR A 407 4.39 -12.96 -21.95
N GLU A 408 3.68 -14.02 -22.36
CA GLU A 408 2.74 -13.98 -23.48
C GLU A 408 1.40 -13.32 -23.10
N GLU A 409 0.79 -13.74 -21.99
CA GLU A 409 -0.54 -13.29 -21.62
C GLU A 409 -0.53 -11.85 -21.08
N TYR A 410 0.50 -11.46 -20.33
CA TYR A 410 0.54 -10.18 -19.61
C TYR A 410 1.84 -9.38 -19.79
N GLY A 411 2.85 -9.91 -20.49
CA GLY A 411 4.12 -9.21 -20.70
C GLY A 411 4.94 -9.04 -19.43
N ASN A 412 4.83 -9.98 -18.47
CA ASN A 412 5.46 -9.92 -17.15
C ASN A 412 5.25 -8.58 -16.43
N PRO A 413 4.02 -8.29 -15.97
CA PRO A 413 3.68 -7.00 -15.35
C PRO A 413 4.48 -6.72 -14.07
N CYS A 414 5.12 -7.74 -13.46
CA CYS A 414 5.98 -7.57 -12.29
C CYS A 414 7.18 -6.65 -12.50
N GLN A 415 7.68 -6.54 -13.74
CA GLN A 415 8.74 -5.58 -14.10
C GLN A 415 8.24 -4.11 -14.02
N ARG A 416 6.93 -3.91 -14.10
CA ARG A 416 6.27 -2.60 -14.15
C ARG A 416 5.65 -2.22 -12.81
N PHE A 417 4.74 -3.03 -12.29
CA PHE A 417 4.05 -2.71 -11.03
C PHE A 417 5.00 -2.63 -9.83
N CYS A 418 6.19 -3.25 -9.92
CA CYS A 418 7.19 -3.15 -8.89
C CYS A 418 7.83 -1.75 -8.92
N PRO A 419 7.73 -0.97 -7.84
CA PRO A 419 8.28 0.39 -7.80
C PRO A 419 9.79 0.42 -7.51
N ALA A 420 10.48 -0.73 -7.54
CA ALA A 420 11.85 -0.87 -7.04
C ALA A 420 12.73 -1.80 -7.90
N ALA A 421 12.34 -2.09 -9.15
CA ALA A 421 13.14 -2.92 -10.08
C ALA A 421 13.61 -4.26 -9.48
N VAL A 422 12.74 -4.92 -8.72
CA VAL A 422 13.07 -6.20 -8.09
C VAL A 422 12.97 -7.36 -9.08
N TYR A 423 12.01 -7.31 -10.00
CA TYR A 423 11.78 -8.38 -10.98
C TYR A 423 12.32 -7.97 -12.33
N GLU A 424 13.12 -8.85 -12.91
CA GLU A 424 13.70 -8.67 -14.24
C GLU A 424 13.69 -10.00 -15.00
N MET A 425 13.30 -9.98 -16.26
CA MET A 425 13.48 -11.14 -17.13
C MET A 425 14.87 -11.04 -17.79
N VAL A 426 15.77 -11.96 -17.48
CA VAL A 426 17.14 -11.97 -18.05
C VAL A 426 17.28 -13.12 -19.03
N SER A 427 18.21 -13.03 -19.99
CA SER A 427 18.53 -14.17 -20.84
C SER A 427 19.02 -15.34 -19.97
N ASP A 428 18.60 -16.55 -20.29
CA ASP A 428 19.08 -17.76 -19.60
C ASP A 428 20.38 -18.32 -20.21
N GLY A 429 20.96 -17.63 -21.20
CA GLY A 429 22.17 -18.07 -21.91
C GLY A 429 21.91 -19.06 -23.04
N THR A 430 20.65 -19.42 -23.30
CA THR A 430 20.23 -20.23 -24.44
C THR A 430 19.43 -19.40 -25.44
N ASP A 431 19.43 -19.79 -26.73
CA ASP A 431 18.82 -18.99 -27.80
C ASP A 431 17.34 -18.68 -27.53
N GLY A 432 17.05 -17.40 -27.31
CA GLY A 432 15.70 -16.83 -27.22
C GLY A 432 14.96 -17.04 -25.89
N LYS A 433 15.50 -17.79 -24.93
CA LYS A 433 14.83 -18.04 -23.65
C LYS A 433 15.24 -17.04 -22.57
N ARG A 434 14.28 -16.71 -21.70
CA ARG A 434 14.46 -15.80 -20.57
C ARG A 434 14.04 -16.49 -19.28
N ARG A 435 14.72 -16.15 -18.19
CA ARG A 435 14.39 -16.57 -16.83
C ARG A 435 14.07 -15.36 -15.96
N LEU A 436 13.28 -15.57 -14.92
CA LEU A 436 13.05 -14.56 -13.90
C LEU A 436 14.31 -14.42 -13.03
N GLN A 437 14.76 -13.19 -12.83
CA GLN A 437 15.71 -12.79 -11.81
C GLN A 437 14.99 -11.93 -10.78
N VAL A 438 15.19 -12.26 -9.50
CA VAL A 438 14.59 -11.56 -8.35
C VAL A 438 15.70 -10.87 -7.57
N ASN A 439 15.87 -9.57 -7.80
CA ASN A 439 16.80 -8.69 -7.10
C ASN A 439 16.16 -8.22 -5.77
N PHE A 440 15.91 -9.17 -4.86
CA PHE A 440 15.13 -8.94 -3.65
C PHE A 440 15.75 -7.88 -2.72
N SER A 441 17.06 -7.63 -2.81
CA SER A 441 17.76 -6.59 -2.06
C SER A 441 17.24 -5.18 -2.34
N ASN A 442 16.60 -4.95 -3.49
CA ASN A 442 15.97 -3.68 -3.83
C ASN A 442 14.59 -3.48 -3.21
N CYS A 443 14.00 -4.51 -2.57
CA CYS A 443 12.60 -4.49 -2.16
C CYS A 443 12.27 -3.37 -1.15
N VAL A 444 11.32 -2.49 -1.50
CA VAL A 444 10.84 -1.43 -0.59
C VAL A 444 9.66 -1.84 0.31
N HIS A 445 9.35 -3.14 0.38
CA HIS A 445 8.29 -3.73 1.21
C HIS A 445 6.89 -3.12 0.95
N CYS A 446 6.66 -2.66 -0.28
CA CYS A 446 5.40 -2.01 -0.67
C CYS A 446 4.21 -2.99 -0.69
N LYS A 447 4.45 -4.30 -0.85
CA LYS A 447 3.47 -5.39 -1.01
C LYS A 447 2.75 -5.46 -2.37
N THR A 448 3.06 -4.59 -3.34
CA THR A 448 2.37 -4.57 -4.64
C THR A 448 2.44 -5.89 -5.40
N CYS A 449 3.58 -6.56 -5.38
CA CYS A 449 3.78 -7.80 -6.12
C CYS A 449 2.90 -8.96 -5.66
N ASP A 450 2.65 -9.03 -4.35
CA ASP A 450 1.74 -10.00 -3.73
C ASP A 450 0.27 -9.70 -4.09
N ILE A 451 -0.05 -8.44 -4.37
CA ILE A 451 -1.40 -7.98 -4.70
C ILE A 451 -1.71 -8.15 -6.19
N MET A 452 -0.77 -7.76 -7.07
CA MET A 452 -1.01 -7.52 -8.49
C MET A 452 -0.52 -8.62 -9.44
N ASP A 453 0.15 -9.64 -8.94
CA ASP A 453 0.51 -10.78 -9.77
C ASP A 453 -0.77 -11.47 -10.31
N PRO A 454 -0.99 -11.49 -11.64
CA PRO A 454 -2.20 -12.08 -12.24
C PRO A 454 -2.35 -13.58 -11.98
N TYR A 455 -1.27 -14.28 -11.61
CA TYR A 455 -1.33 -15.71 -11.27
C TYR A 455 -1.35 -15.98 -9.76
N GLN A 456 -1.19 -14.95 -8.92
CA GLN A 456 -1.09 -15.08 -7.46
C GLN A 456 -0.04 -16.13 -7.00
N ILE A 457 1.11 -16.20 -7.70
CA ILE A 457 2.24 -17.07 -7.40
C ILE A 457 3.41 -16.35 -6.71
N ILE A 458 3.35 -15.03 -6.55
CA ILE A 458 4.28 -14.26 -5.72
C ILE A 458 3.76 -14.18 -4.29
N ASN A 459 4.50 -14.76 -3.35
CA ASN A 459 4.24 -14.68 -1.92
C ASN A 459 5.31 -13.81 -1.24
N TRP A 460 4.91 -12.63 -0.74
CA TRP A 460 5.79 -11.79 0.08
C TRP A 460 5.75 -12.28 1.54
N VAL A 461 6.93 -12.62 2.06
CA VAL A 461 7.16 -12.90 3.48
C VAL A 461 8.13 -11.85 4.06
N PRO A 462 8.16 -11.66 5.38
CA PRO A 462 9.18 -10.80 5.97
C PRO A 462 10.60 -11.34 5.72
N PRO A 463 11.57 -10.51 5.30
CA PRO A 463 12.98 -10.89 5.29
C PRO A 463 13.55 -11.02 6.70
N GLU A 464 14.84 -11.33 6.80
CA GLU A 464 15.59 -11.21 8.04
C GLU A 464 15.44 -9.78 8.62
N GLY A 465 15.34 -9.72 9.95
CA GLY A 465 15.16 -8.49 10.70
C GLY A 465 16.19 -7.40 10.37
N GLY A 466 15.73 -6.15 10.27
CA GLY A 466 16.59 -5.01 9.90
C GLY A 466 16.76 -4.82 8.39
N GLY A 467 16.35 -5.79 7.57
CA GLY A 467 16.24 -5.62 6.12
C GLY A 467 15.06 -4.74 5.71
N GLY A 468 15.22 -3.96 4.63
CA GLY A 468 14.17 -3.13 4.05
C GLY A 468 14.56 -1.66 3.93
N THR A 469 13.57 -0.79 3.95
CA THR A 469 13.71 0.66 3.73
C THR A 469 14.17 1.38 5.00
N ASN A 470 15.13 2.30 4.88
CA ASN A 470 15.48 3.24 5.95
C ASN A 470 14.87 4.62 5.69
N TYR A 471 13.53 4.68 5.74
CA TYR A 471 12.79 5.90 5.49
C TYR A 471 13.07 6.94 6.59
N LYS A 472 13.53 8.13 6.17
CA LYS A 472 13.76 9.28 7.04
C LYS A 472 12.85 10.43 6.64
N ASN A 473 12.08 10.95 7.59
CA ASN A 473 11.14 12.07 7.40
C ASN A 473 9.98 11.78 6.41
N MET A 474 9.78 10.51 6.02
CA MET A 474 8.71 10.10 5.11
C MET A 474 7.33 10.13 5.76
#